data_AF-A0A5W2Z6P3-F1
#
_entry.id   AF-A0A5W2Z6P3-F1
#
_cell.length_a   1.000
_cell.length_b   1.000
_cell.length_c   1.000
_cell.angle_alpha   90.00
_cell.angle_beta   90.00
_cell.angle_gamma   90.00
#
_symmetry.space_group_name_H-M   'P 1'
#
loop_
_entity.id
_entity.type
_entity.pdbx_description
1 polymer ?
#
loop_
_entity_poly.entity_id
_entity_poly.type
_entity_poly.pdbx_seq_one_letter_code
_entity_poly.pdbx_strand_id
1 'polypeptide(L)'
;MPIQIHVNTKVNSQTIRREIYNGREHVIIPSYTLPTNVIMNREFYPEAEITANYQSMEGTIAPLGHPTVDGRNVSAFSPEGLCTNFIGAWNRNVSLKGNRVYSEKWVDVERAMQSPGGQRLMERISSLESGDSSEPIWSSVAVYREQIPAPEELKKQGADWVVKIHSIDHDAILLDEPPAAGPEKGVGLMVNADQAISLQPNSGALIGESYREREQRLDRAAKAKFAPGENEYAWVADFTDSQAVIVRNGGGAEVFGYKSDGGAITFDDTGTAVARQESWVAIVANKFKSLFTPQEQPATNHKTEGDMPLTKEELEQLGSMVSEAVATNTEKAIKPLTEKVDALQANQQQLAETLTANTRAEEKAKREAVAKVHGEIVANALSGDALEAMYKTIGDAAPLGTNSAQQQKETGAPAASEYFK
;
A
#
# COMPACT_ATOMS: atom_id res chain seq x y z
N MET A 1 -38.56 2.49 11.39
CA MET A 1 -38.17 1.50 12.41
C MET A 1 -36.71 1.14 12.15
N PRO A 2 -35.77 1.33 13.09
CA PRO A 2 -34.42 0.83 12.88
C PRO A 2 -34.45 -0.69 12.87
N ILE A 3 -33.97 -1.28 11.78
CA ILE A 3 -33.89 -2.72 11.57
C ILE A 3 -32.67 -3.23 12.33
N GLN A 4 -32.91 -4.14 13.27
CA GLN A 4 -31.87 -4.89 13.97
C GLN A 4 -31.50 -6.08 13.09
N ILE A 5 -30.28 -6.10 12.56
CA ILE A 5 -29.75 -7.26 11.82
C ILE A 5 -29.03 -8.13 12.85
N HIS A 6 -29.57 -9.33 13.10
CA HIS A 6 -28.84 -10.37 13.83
C HIS A 6 -28.02 -11.18 12.82
N VAL A 7 -26.69 -11.12 12.93
CA VAL A 7 -25.77 -12.00 12.20
C VAL A 7 -25.29 -13.05 13.19
N ASN A 8 -25.80 -14.29 13.08
CA ASN A 8 -25.25 -15.44 13.79
C ASN A 8 -24.15 -16.06 12.91
N THR A 9 -22.89 -15.90 13.28
CA THR A 9 -21.76 -16.58 12.65
C THR A 9 -21.31 -17.74 13.53
N LYS A 10 -21.29 -18.97 13.00
CA LYS A 10 -20.58 -20.07 13.67
C LYS A 10 -19.08 -19.79 13.60
N VAL A 11 -18.47 -19.47 14.75
CA VAL A 11 -17.01 -19.44 14.94
C VAL A 11 -16.44 -20.81 14.61
N ASN A 12 -15.43 -20.89 13.75
CA ASN A 12 -14.78 -22.16 13.43
C ASN A 12 -13.59 -22.38 14.37
N SER A 13 -13.86 -22.82 15.60
CA SER A 13 -12.83 -23.15 16.59
C SER A 13 -11.86 -24.25 16.10
N GLN A 14 -12.25 -25.06 15.11
CA GLN A 14 -11.34 -26.05 14.48
C GLN A 14 -10.18 -25.42 13.71
N THR A 15 -10.19 -24.10 13.51
CA THR A 15 -9.09 -23.38 12.83
C THR A 15 -7.99 -22.93 13.80
N ILE A 16 -8.23 -23.02 15.11
CA ILE A 16 -7.19 -22.82 16.12
C ILE A 16 -6.25 -24.01 16.06
N ARG A 17 -4.95 -23.73 15.95
CA ARG A 17 -3.91 -24.77 15.90
C ARG A 17 -2.98 -24.62 17.08
N ARG A 18 -2.44 -25.74 17.55
CA ARG A 18 -1.35 -25.79 18.53
C ARG A 18 -0.15 -26.41 17.87
N GLU A 19 0.97 -25.68 17.86
CA GLU A 19 2.19 -26.11 17.19
C GLU A 19 3.40 -25.89 18.09
N ILE A 20 4.41 -26.77 17.95
CA ILE A 20 5.72 -26.54 18.55
C ILE A 20 6.55 -25.70 17.56
N TYR A 21 6.92 -24.50 17.97
CA TYR A 21 7.74 -23.59 17.18
C TYR A 21 8.88 -23.05 18.03
N ASN A 22 10.11 -23.12 17.50
CA ASN A 22 11.34 -22.81 18.24
C ASN A 22 11.44 -23.52 19.61
N GLY A 23 10.95 -24.77 19.67
CA GLY A 23 10.97 -25.58 20.90
C GLY A 23 9.92 -25.21 21.96
N ARG A 24 8.99 -24.29 21.65
CA ARG A 24 7.92 -23.85 22.56
C ARG A 24 6.55 -24.09 21.96
N GLU A 25 5.57 -24.38 22.80
CA GLU A 25 4.17 -24.48 22.37
C GLU A 25 3.62 -23.10 22.01
N HIS A 26 3.00 -23.02 20.84
CA HIS A 26 2.29 -21.86 20.36
C HIS A 26 0.85 -22.20 20.05
N VAL A 27 -0.07 -21.32 20.45
CA VAL A 27 -1.42 -21.30 19.87
C VAL A 27 -1.41 -20.37 18.67
N ILE A 28 -1.93 -20.86 17.56
CA ILE A 28 -2.03 -20.15 16.28
C ILE A 28 -3.50 -19.86 16.03
N ILE A 29 -3.82 -18.58 15.90
CA ILE A 29 -5.19 -18.10 15.75
C ILE A 29 -5.31 -17.36 14.42
N PRO A 30 -6.08 -17.89 13.45
CA PRO A 30 -6.36 -17.18 12.21
C PRO A 30 -7.14 -15.87 12.45
N SER A 31 -6.83 -14.86 11.67
CA SER A 31 -7.41 -13.52 11.75
C SER A 31 -7.66 -12.98 10.34
N TYR A 32 -8.76 -12.23 10.17
CA TYR A 32 -8.93 -11.38 9.02
C TYR A 32 -9.18 -9.95 9.48
N THR A 33 -8.46 -9.04 8.85
CA THR A 33 -8.41 -7.64 9.24
C THR A 33 -8.30 -6.74 8.00
N LEU A 34 -8.32 -5.43 8.20
CA LEU A 34 -8.20 -4.40 7.15
C LEU A 34 -9.00 -4.73 5.88
N PRO A 35 -10.34 -4.67 5.92
CA PRO A 35 -11.14 -4.77 4.72
C PRO A 35 -10.83 -3.60 3.80
N THR A 36 -10.76 -3.84 2.50
CA THR A 36 -10.53 -2.80 1.49
C THR A 36 -11.80 -2.02 1.20
N ASN A 37 -11.63 -0.75 0.83
CA ASN A 37 -12.71 0.16 0.44
C ASN A 37 -13.84 0.24 1.50
N VAL A 38 -13.46 0.38 2.76
CA VAL A 38 -14.37 0.45 3.90
C VAL A 38 -14.20 1.77 4.64
N ILE A 39 -15.30 2.27 5.22
CA ILE A 39 -15.29 3.43 6.11
C ILE A 39 -15.27 2.91 7.55
N MET A 40 -14.23 3.24 8.30
CA MET A 40 -14.07 2.94 9.73
C MET A 40 -13.78 4.23 10.47
N ASN A 41 -14.48 4.49 11.58
CA ASN A 41 -14.29 5.71 12.37
C ASN A 41 -14.36 7.02 11.56
N ARG A 42 -15.27 7.10 10.58
CA ARG A 42 -15.42 8.23 9.63
C ARG A 42 -14.22 8.43 8.70
N GLU A 43 -13.39 7.41 8.51
CA GLU A 43 -12.27 7.44 7.59
C GLU A 43 -12.40 6.32 6.57
N PHE A 44 -12.20 6.64 5.31
CA PHE A 44 -12.20 5.68 4.21
C PHE A 44 -10.80 5.10 4.02
N TYR A 45 -10.71 3.77 3.95
CA TYR A 45 -9.47 3.03 3.73
C TYR A 45 -9.45 2.47 2.30
N PRO A 46 -8.70 3.10 1.37
CA PRO A 46 -8.63 2.65 -0.01
C PRO A 46 -7.95 1.29 -0.13
N GLU A 47 -8.42 0.49 -1.09
CA GLU A 47 -7.77 -0.78 -1.46
C GLU A 47 -6.30 -0.63 -1.85
N ALA A 48 -5.97 0.43 -2.59
CA ALA A 48 -4.60 0.70 -3.01
C ALA A 48 -3.66 0.87 -1.81
N GLU A 49 -4.12 1.56 -0.76
CA GLU A 49 -3.34 1.82 0.45
C GLU A 49 -3.16 0.54 1.28
N ILE A 50 -4.20 -0.28 1.41
CA ILE A 50 -4.09 -1.58 2.09
C ILE A 50 -3.18 -2.53 1.30
N THR A 51 -3.34 -2.59 -0.02
CA THR A 51 -2.54 -3.46 -0.90
C THR A 51 -1.06 -3.08 -0.89
N ALA A 52 -0.75 -1.79 -0.82
CA ALA A 52 0.64 -1.32 -0.74
C ALA A 52 1.30 -1.63 0.63
N ASN A 53 0.52 -1.69 1.70
CA ASN A 53 1.07 -1.70 3.06
C ASN A 53 0.86 -3.03 3.83
N TYR A 54 -0.05 -3.92 3.41
CA TYR A 54 -0.45 -5.07 4.24
C TYR A 54 0.73 -5.97 4.66
N GLN A 55 1.73 -6.14 3.80
CA GLN A 55 2.90 -6.97 4.09
C GLN A 55 3.72 -6.45 5.27
N SER A 56 3.67 -5.15 5.56
CA SER A 56 4.36 -4.56 6.72
C SER A 56 3.83 -5.06 8.07
N MET A 57 2.68 -5.73 8.09
CA MET A 57 2.13 -6.37 9.28
C MET A 57 2.84 -7.69 9.63
N GLU A 58 3.56 -8.32 8.70
CA GLU A 58 4.28 -9.57 8.96
C GLU A 58 5.35 -9.34 10.04
N GLY A 59 5.36 -10.19 11.07
CA GLY A 59 6.31 -10.09 12.18
C GLY A 59 6.02 -8.97 13.18
N THR A 60 4.98 -8.15 12.96
CA THR A 60 4.55 -7.17 13.97
C THR A 60 4.01 -7.88 15.20
N ILE A 61 4.15 -7.26 16.38
CA ILE A 61 3.56 -7.82 17.58
C ILE A 61 2.03 -7.74 17.54
N ALA A 62 1.39 -8.66 18.27
CA ALA A 62 -0.06 -8.70 18.45
C ALA A 62 -0.35 -8.42 19.93
N PRO A 63 -0.34 -7.15 20.36
CA PRO A 63 -0.58 -6.79 21.76
C PRO A 63 -2.01 -7.16 22.18
N LEU A 64 -2.22 -7.37 23.47
CA LEU A 64 -3.55 -7.52 24.04
C LEU A 64 -4.15 -6.12 24.27
N GLY A 65 -5.09 -5.69 23.43
CA GLY A 65 -5.59 -4.32 23.40
C GLY A 65 -4.62 -3.33 22.75
N HIS A 66 -5.10 -2.11 22.48
CA HIS A 66 -4.21 -1.04 22.03
C HIS A 66 -3.42 -0.45 23.20
N PRO A 67 -2.08 -0.38 23.12
CA PRO A 67 -1.27 0.17 24.20
C PRO A 67 -1.54 1.66 24.43
N THR A 68 -1.74 2.04 25.70
CA THR A 68 -1.91 3.43 26.09
C THR A 68 -1.06 3.79 27.31
N VAL A 69 -0.55 5.02 27.31
CA VAL A 69 0.20 5.61 28.43
C VAL A 69 -0.40 6.99 28.68
N ASP A 70 -0.80 7.25 29.92
CA ASP A 70 -1.47 8.50 30.33
C ASP A 70 -2.66 8.87 29.43
N GLY A 71 -3.43 7.87 29.01
CA GLY A 71 -4.60 8.04 28.13
C GLY A 71 -4.26 8.35 26.68
N ARG A 72 -2.99 8.26 26.26
CA ARG A 72 -2.56 8.43 24.87
C ARG A 72 -2.14 7.10 24.27
N ASN A 73 -2.51 6.86 23.02
CA ASN A 73 -2.06 5.69 22.26
C ASN A 73 -0.54 5.75 22.06
N VAL A 74 0.14 4.64 22.32
CA VAL A 74 1.57 4.47 22.04
C VAL A 74 1.78 3.31 21.09
N SER A 75 2.94 3.29 20.43
CA SER A 75 3.34 2.14 19.61
C SER A 75 3.42 0.91 20.49
N ALA A 76 3.00 -0.23 19.95
CA ALA A 76 3.19 -1.49 20.65
C ALA A 76 4.69 -1.84 20.80
N PHE A 77 5.56 -1.34 19.92
CA PHE A 77 6.99 -1.57 19.99
C PHE A 77 7.71 -0.63 20.96
N SER A 78 7.02 0.37 21.53
CA SER A 78 7.63 1.22 22.54
C SER A 78 7.92 0.42 23.81
N PRO A 79 8.94 0.80 24.61
CA PRO A 79 9.20 0.15 25.90
C PRO A 79 7.95 0.09 26.79
N GLU A 80 7.17 1.17 26.80
CA GLU A 80 5.92 1.26 27.54
C GLU A 80 4.87 0.30 26.98
N GLY A 81 4.64 0.29 25.66
CA GLY A 81 3.67 -0.61 25.03
C GLY A 81 4.01 -2.09 25.23
N LEU A 82 5.31 -2.43 25.22
CA LEU A 82 5.80 -3.77 25.55
C LEU A 82 5.55 -4.13 27.01
N CYS A 83 5.72 -3.18 27.94
CA CYS A 83 5.50 -3.44 29.36
C CYS A 83 4.01 -3.62 29.71
N THR A 84 3.11 -2.98 28.97
CA THR A 84 1.69 -2.96 29.32
C THR A 84 0.86 -4.02 28.60
N ASN A 85 1.10 -4.27 27.31
CA ASN A 85 0.19 -5.06 26.48
C ASN A 85 0.85 -6.25 25.77
N PHE A 86 2.17 -6.40 25.83
CA PHE A 86 2.83 -7.54 25.18
C PHE A 86 2.69 -8.83 25.98
N ILE A 87 1.96 -9.77 25.40
CA ILE A 87 1.66 -11.09 26.00
C ILE A 87 2.40 -12.25 25.32
N GLY A 88 3.45 -11.98 24.55
CA GLY A 88 4.14 -13.03 23.78
C GLY A 88 3.44 -13.43 22.49
N ALA A 89 2.69 -12.51 21.89
CA ALA A 89 1.96 -12.76 20.64
C ALA A 89 2.45 -11.87 19.49
N TRP A 90 2.48 -12.42 18.27
CA TRP A 90 2.85 -11.70 17.05
C TRP A 90 2.12 -12.19 15.81
N ASN A 91 2.14 -11.38 14.76
CA ASN A 91 1.47 -11.59 13.50
C ASN A 91 2.37 -12.34 12.52
N ARG A 92 1.83 -13.38 11.87
CA ARG A 92 2.54 -14.12 10.81
C ARG A 92 1.63 -14.53 9.67
N ASN A 93 2.24 -15.06 8.61
CA ASN A 93 1.57 -15.65 7.45
C ASN A 93 0.58 -14.66 6.81
N VAL A 94 1.01 -13.40 6.73
CA VAL A 94 0.22 -12.29 6.25
C VAL A 94 0.03 -12.39 4.75
N SER A 95 -1.22 -12.37 4.30
CA SER A 95 -1.56 -12.45 2.87
C SER A 95 -2.86 -11.71 2.56
N LEU A 96 -3.02 -11.26 1.32
CA LEU A 96 -4.32 -10.77 0.86
C LEU A 96 -5.23 -11.96 0.53
N LYS A 97 -6.46 -11.91 1.05
CA LYS A 97 -7.52 -12.90 0.79
C LYS A 97 -8.78 -12.15 0.39
N GLY A 98 -9.01 -12.06 -0.92
CA GLY A 98 -10.10 -11.24 -1.46
C GLY A 98 -9.88 -9.76 -1.11
N ASN A 99 -10.89 -9.13 -0.53
CA ASN A 99 -10.88 -7.73 -0.12
C ASN A 99 -10.33 -7.51 1.30
N ARG A 100 -9.53 -8.42 1.85
CA ARG A 100 -9.05 -8.36 3.24
C ARG A 100 -7.63 -8.83 3.38
N VAL A 101 -7.04 -8.47 4.51
CA VAL A 101 -5.75 -9.00 4.96
C VAL A 101 -5.99 -10.16 5.90
N TYR A 102 -5.48 -11.33 5.54
CA TYR A 102 -5.36 -12.48 6.43
C TYR A 102 -4.06 -12.40 7.21
N SER A 103 -4.11 -12.78 8.49
CA SER A 103 -2.94 -12.96 9.35
C SER A 103 -3.20 -14.06 10.38
N GLU A 104 -2.13 -14.59 10.95
CA GLU A 104 -2.20 -15.50 12.09
C GLU A 104 -1.59 -14.83 13.32
N LYS A 105 -2.28 -14.94 14.46
CA LYS A 105 -1.73 -14.59 15.76
C LYS A 105 -1.03 -15.82 16.31
N TRP A 106 0.28 -15.73 16.43
CA TRP A 106 1.11 -16.75 17.05
C TRP A 106 1.34 -16.34 18.50
N VAL A 107 0.80 -17.11 19.43
CA VAL A 107 0.86 -16.84 20.88
C VAL A 107 1.75 -17.88 21.53
N ASP A 108 2.94 -17.49 22.01
CA ASP A 108 3.79 -18.34 22.85
C ASP A 108 3.06 -18.61 24.17
N VAL A 109 2.70 -19.87 24.42
CA VAL A 109 1.88 -20.26 25.58
C VAL A 109 2.61 -19.97 26.89
N GLU A 110 3.89 -20.32 26.97
CA GLU A 110 4.67 -20.11 28.19
C GLU A 110 4.78 -18.62 28.51
N ARG A 111 5.04 -17.78 27.50
CA ARG A 111 5.13 -16.32 27.66
C ARG A 111 3.78 -15.70 28.00
N ALA A 112 2.69 -16.11 27.36
CA ALA A 112 1.35 -15.62 27.66
C ALA A 112 0.96 -15.89 29.12
N MET A 113 1.26 -17.10 29.61
CA MET A 113 0.95 -17.50 30.98
C MET A 113 1.70 -16.72 32.07
N GLN A 114 2.73 -15.94 31.73
CA GLN A 114 3.46 -15.09 32.69
C GLN A 114 2.71 -13.80 33.06
N SER A 115 1.62 -13.47 32.36
CA SER A 115 0.86 -12.24 32.58
C SER A 115 -0.63 -12.53 32.84
N PRO A 116 -1.32 -11.74 33.68
CA PRO A 116 -2.77 -11.88 33.86
C PRO A 116 -3.54 -11.74 32.53
N GLY A 117 -3.11 -10.82 31.66
CA GLY A 117 -3.74 -10.62 30.34
C GLY A 117 -3.58 -11.83 29.43
N GLY A 118 -2.39 -12.41 29.35
CA GLY A 118 -2.16 -13.60 28.54
C GLY A 118 -2.90 -14.83 29.09
N GLN A 119 -2.99 -15.00 30.42
CA GLN A 119 -3.82 -16.04 31.03
C GLN A 119 -5.29 -15.90 30.63
N ARG A 120 -5.85 -14.68 30.68
CA ARG A 120 -7.22 -14.39 30.23
C ARG A 120 -7.43 -14.73 28.75
N LEU A 121 -6.45 -14.42 27.89
CA LEU A 121 -6.51 -14.80 26.48
C LEU A 121 -6.55 -16.33 26.33
N MET A 122 -5.68 -17.06 27.04
CA MET A 122 -5.62 -18.52 26.98
C MET A 122 -6.92 -19.18 27.49
N GLU A 123 -7.55 -18.63 28.52
CA GLU A 123 -8.87 -19.07 29.01
C GLU A 123 -9.97 -18.83 27.97
N ARG A 124 -9.96 -17.68 27.30
CA ARG A 124 -10.91 -17.36 26.24
C ARG A 124 -10.73 -18.30 25.04
N ILE A 125 -9.49 -18.58 24.63
CA ILE A 125 -9.17 -19.55 23.58
C ILE A 125 -9.68 -20.93 23.96
N SER A 126 -9.38 -21.39 25.19
CA SER A 126 -9.81 -22.71 25.67
C SER A 126 -11.33 -22.85 25.68
N SER A 127 -12.05 -21.78 26.06
CA SER A 127 -13.52 -21.74 26.05
C SER A 127 -14.09 -21.81 24.62
N LEU A 128 -13.37 -21.28 23.62
CA LEU A 128 -13.75 -21.40 22.20
C LEU A 128 -13.45 -22.80 21.65
N GLU A 129 -12.31 -23.38 22.02
CA GLU A 129 -11.92 -24.75 21.65
C GLU A 129 -12.90 -25.80 22.24
N SER A 130 -13.35 -25.63 23.49
CA SER A 130 -14.31 -26.52 24.15
C SER A 130 -15.76 -26.33 23.67
N GLY A 131 -16.06 -25.18 23.06
CA GLY A 131 -17.42 -24.79 22.68
C GLY A 131 -18.26 -24.23 23.82
N ASP A 132 -17.66 -23.93 24.99
CA ASP A 132 -18.31 -23.27 26.11
C ASP A 132 -18.66 -21.80 25.79
N SER A 133 -17.91 -21.20 24.87
CA SER A 133 -18.20 -19.90 24.29
C SER A 133 -18.22 -19.97 22.77
N SER A 134 -19.12 -19.21 22.15
CA SER A 134 -19.16 -18.98 20.70
C SER A 134 -18.86 -17.52 20.35
N GLU A 135 -18.45 -16.71 21.32
CA GLU A 135 -18.19 -15.30 21.09
C GLU A 135 -16.79 -15.09 20.52
N PRO A 136 -16.65 -14.46 19.34
CA PRO A 136 -15.36 -14.24 18.72
C PRO A 136 -14.46 -13.34 19.58
N ILE A 137 -13.15 -13.50 19.40
CA ILE A 137 -12.14 -12.54 19.88
C ILE A 137 -11.92 -11.53 18.75
N TRP A 138 -11.86 -10.24 19.08
CA TRP A 138 -11.70 -9.21 18.05
C TRP A 138 -10.23 -8.93 17.75
N SER A 139 -10.01 -8.30 16.59
CA SER A 139 -8.72 -7.74 16.24
C SER A 139 -8.86 -6.30 15.76
N SER A 140 -7.80 -5.52 15.87
CA SER A 140 -7.79 -4.12 15.44
C SER A 140 -6.39 -3.66 15.06
N VAL A 141 -6.27 -3.02 13.91
CA VAL A 141 -4.99 -2.56 13.37
C VAL A 141 -4.73 -1.12 13.75
N ALA A 142 -3.56 -0.89 14.33
CA ALA A 142 -2.98 0.44 14.45
C ALA A 142 -2.08 0.72 13.24
N VAL A 143 -2.33 1.84 12.57
CA VAL A 143 -1.54 2.30 11.42
C VAL A 143 -0.99 3.70 11.66
N TYR A 144 0.24 3.93 11.20
CA TYR A 144 0.75 5.27 10.99
C TYR A 144 0.16 5.80 9.68
N ARG A 145 -0.60 6.89 9.76
CA ARG A 145 -1.36 7.40 8.62
C ARG A 145 -1.38 8.92 8.54
N GLU A 146 -1.68 9.39 7.34
CA GLU A 146 -2.12 10.75 7.05
C GLU A 146 -3.64 10.74 6.75
N GLN A 147 -4.34 11.77 7.21
CA GLN A 147 -5.76 11.98 6.92
C GLN A 147 -5.90 13.06 5.85
N ILE A 148 -6.43 12.68 4.68
CA ILE A 148 -6.68 13.59 3.56
C ILE A 148 -8.18 13.90 3.53
N PRO A 149 -8.62 15.17 3.41
CA PRO A 149 -10.05 15.49 3.36
C PRO A 149 -10.78 14.66 2.29
N ALA A 150 -11.88 14.02 2.68
CA ALA A 150 -12.63 13.19 1.75
C ALA A 150 -13.33 14.05 0.67
N PRO A 151 -13.41 13.53 -0.58
CA PRO A 151 -14.25 14.12 -1.62
C PRO A 151 -15.73 14.03 -1.22
N GLU A 152 -16.56 14.88 -1.84
CA GLU A 152 -17.97 15.05 -1.47
C GLU A 152 -18.77 13.74 -1.58
N GLU A 153 -18.41 12.88 -2.52
CA GLU A 153 -19.00 11.57 -2.76
C GLU A 153 -18.78 10.62 -1.58
N LEU A 154 -17.59 10.64 -0.96
CA LEU A 154 -17.26 9.83 0.21
C LEU A 154 -17.81 10.44 1.51
N LYS A 155 -17.91 11.78 1.59
CA LYS A 155 -18.59 12.47 2.69
C LYS A 155 -20.06 12.09 2.80
N LYS A 156 -20.76 11.99 1.66
CA LYS A 156 -22.14 11.48 1.58
C LYS A 156 -22.28 10.04 2.06
N GLN A 157 -21.21 9.25 1.99
CA GLN A 157 -21.15 7.88 2.49
C GLN A 157 -20.69 7.78 3.95
N GLY A 158 -20.38 8.91 4.60
CA GLY A 158 -20.01 9.00 6.02
C GLY A 158 -18.52 9.08 6.32
N ALA A 159 -17.65 9.26 5.30
CA ALA A 159 -16.23 9.47 5.50
C ALA A 159 -15.88 10.97 5.48
N ASP A 160 -15.25 11.45 6.55
CA ASP A 160 -14.65 12.79 6.59
C ASP A 160 -13.26 12.81 5.94
N TRP A 161 -12.57 11.67 5.98
CA TRP A 161 -11.18 11.54 5.58
C TRP A 161 -10.98 10.33 4.66
N VAL A 162 -10.03 10.45 3.74
CA VAL A 162 -9.40 9.34 3.02
C VAL A 162 -8.05 9.10 3.68
N VAL A 163 -7.81 7.85 4.07
CA VAL A 163 -6.59 7.46 4.76
C VAL A 163 -5.49 7.16 3.74
N LYS A 164 -4.31 7.72 3.98
CA LYS A 164 -3.05 7.28 3.37
C LYS A 164 -2.22 6.58 4.42
N ILE A 165 -1.83 5.33 4.17
CA ILE A 165 -1.11 4.50 5.13
C ILE A 165 0.39 4.64 4.86
N HIS A 166 1.15 4.97 5.90
CA HIS A 166 2.61 5.01 5.84
C HIS A 166 3.23 3.69 6.29
N SER A 167 2.67 3.08 7.33
CA SER A 167 3.09 1.78 7.86
C SER A 167 2.06 1.24 8.85
N ILE A 168 2.12 -0.07 9.08
CA ILE A 168 1.33 -0.75 10.12
C ILE A 168 2.20 -0.86 11.37
N ASP A 169 1.67 -0.43 12.52
CA ASP A 169 2.35 -0.60 13.81
C ASP A 169 2.07 -2.02 14.35
N HIS A 170 0.81 -2.38 14.51
CA HIS A 170 0.41 -3.69 15.00
C HIS A 170 -1.02 -4.04 14.63
N ASP A 171 -1.37 -5.32 14.74
CA ASP A 171 -2.75 -5.80 14.75
C ASP A 171 -3.03 -6.46 16.10
N ALA A 172 -3.76 -5.75 16.97
CA ALA A 172 -4.03 -6.10 18.35
C ALA A 172 -5.05 -7.23 18.47
N ILE A 173 -5.00 -7.95 19.59
CA ILE A 173 -6.01 -8.90 20.06
C ILE A 173 -6.90 -8.17 21.06
N LEU A 174 -8.20 -8.05 20.81
CA LEU A 174 -9.11 -7.36 21.72
C LEU A 174 -10.05 -8.35 22.42
N LEU A 175 -10.00 -8.35 23.75
CA LEU A 175 -10.92 -9.11 24.60
C LEU A 175 -12.06 -8.23 25.14
N ASP A 176 -11.75 -6.98 25.47
CA ASP A 176 -12.64 -6.10 26.23
C ASP A 176 -13.05 -4.84 25.43
N GLU A 177 -12.47 -4.64 24.24
CA GLU A 177 -12.64 -3.44 23.42
C GLU A 177 -13.40 -3.77 22.13
N PRO A 178 -14.33 -2.89 21.70
CA PRO A 178 -14.95 -3.03 20.39
C PRO A 178 -13.93 -2.70 19.29
N PRO A 179 -13.90 -3.47 18.19
CA PRO A 179 -13.01 -3.19 17.08
C PRO A 179 -13.49 -1.96 16.28
N ALA A 180 -12.57 -1.34 15.53
CA ALA A 180 -12.89 -0.22 14.62
C ALA A 180 -13.87 -0.61 13.50
N ALA A 181 -13.90 -1.89 13.14
CA ALA A 181 -14.89 -2.52 12.28
C ALA A 181 -15.29 -3.85 12.92
N GLY A 182 -16.59 -4.14 12.97
CA GLY A 182 -17.09 -5.37 13.56
C GLY A 182 -17.12 -6.58 12.61
N PRO A 183 -17.62 -7.74 13.07
CA PRO A 183 -17.77 -8.96 12.28
C PRO A 183 -18.73 -8.80 11.09
N GLU A 184 -19.65 -7.83 11.13
CA GLU A 184 -20.51 -7.46 10.01
C GLU A 184 -19.71 -6.86 8.84
N LYS A 185 -18.53 -6.31 9.13
CA LYS A 185 -17.50 -5.94 8.16
C LYS A 185 -16.39 -6.99 8.08
N GLY A 186 -16.58 -8.11 8.81
CA GLY A 186 -15.71 -9.26 9.08
C GLY A 186 -14.27 -8.93 9.33
N VAL A 187 -14.08 -8.05 10.30
CA VAL A 187 -12.84 -7.97 11.07
C VAL A 187 -13.01 -8.83 12.32
N GLY A 188 -11.96 -9.57 12.68
CA GLY A 188 -11.91 -10.36 13.91
C GLY A 188 -11.04 -11.59 13.80
N LEU A 189 -10.72 -12.17 14.97
CA LEU A 189 -10.09 -13.49 15.02
C LEU A 189 -11.14 -14.54 14.66
N MET A 190 -10.77 -15.45 13.76
CA MET A 190 -11.59 -16.61 13.33
C MET A 190 -12.83 -16.28 12.48
N VAL A 191 -12.89 -15.10 11.84
CA VAL A 191 -13.91 -14.82 10.81
C VAL A 191 -13.58 -15.58 9.52
N ASN A 192 -14.56 -15.96 8.71
CA ASN A 192 -14.30 -16.59 7.41
C ASN A 192 -13.91 -15.53 6.36
N ALA A 193 -12.94 -15.84 5.48
CA ALA A 193 -12.50 -14.96 4.39
C ALA A 193 -13.67 -14.41 3.56
N ASP A 194 -14.62 -15.28 3.23
CA ASP A 194 -15.70 -15.01 2.26
C ASP A 194 -16.86 -14.17 2.82
N GLN A 195 -16.84 -13.81 4.11
CA GLN A 195 -17.96 -13.15 4.79
C GLN A 195 -17.75 -11.62 4.87
N ALA A 196 -17.20 -11.02 3.82
CA ALA A 196 -16.95 -9.58 3.76
C ALA A 196 -18.02 -8.78 3.07
N ILE A 197 -18.66 -7.92 3.85
CA ILE A 197 -19.57 -6.90 3.33
C ILE A 197 -18.75 -5.66 3.01
N SER A 198 -18.25 -5.59 1.77
CA SER A 198 -17.78 -4.33 1.16
C SER A 198 -18.90 -3.28 1.19
N LEU A 199 -18.53 -1.99 1.13
CA LEU A 199 -19.53 -0.93 0.94
C LEU A 199 -20.44 -1.29 -0.24
N GLN A 200 -21.74 -1.07 -0.07
CA GLN A 200 -22.74 -1.26 -1.13
C GLN A 200 -22.37 -0.34 -2.30
N PRO A 201 -21.95 -0.89 -3.45
CA PRO A 201 -21.66 -0.07 -4.61
C PRO A 201 -23.01 0.36 -5.18
N ASN A 202 -23.40 1.63 -5.01
CA ASN A 202 -24.53 2.18 -5.74
C ASN A 202 -24.21 3.54 -6.35
N SER A 203 -24.08 3.47 -7.68
CA SER A 203 -24.51 4.42 -8.72
C SER A 203 -23.97 5.85 -8.71
N GLY A 204 -22.88 6.03 -9.47
CA GLY A 204 -22.55 7.32 -10.09
C GLY A 204 -21.05 7.58 -10.08
N ALA A 205 -20.45 7.60 -11.27
CA ALA A 205 -19.04 7.87 -11.56
C ALA A 205 -18.08 6.69 -11.28
N LEU A 206 -17.60 6.13 -12.40
CA LEU A 206 -16.61 5.08 -12.52
C LEU A 206 -15.31 5.47 -11.81
N ILE A 207 -14.99 4.80 -10.71
CA ILE A 207 -13.62 4.72 -10.20
C ILE A 207 -12.90 3.69 -11.09
N GLY A 208 -12.01 4.21 -11.94
CA GLY A 208 -10.97 3.51 -12.70
C GLY A 208 -11.22 2.05 -13.07
N GLU A 209 -12.09 1.79 -14.03
CA GLU A 209 -12.20 0.48 -14.67
C GLU A 209 -10.85 0.11 -15.30
N SER A 210 -10.32 -1.07 -14.99
CA SER A 210 -9.11 -1.53 -15.66
C SER A 210 -9.39 -1.74 -17.16
N TYR A 211 -8.39 -1.54 -18.01
CA TYR A 211 -8.55 -1.69 -19.47
C TYR A 211 -9.23 -3.03 -19.86
N ARG A 212 -8.88 -4.11 -19.15
CA ARG A 212 -9.43 -5.45 -19.39
C ARG A 212 -10.89 -5.60 -18.94
N GLU A 213 -11.30 -4.94 -17.86
CA GLU A 213 -12.71 -4.95 -17.43
C GLU A 213 -13.57 -4.18 -18.43
N ARG A 214 -13.05 -3.06 -18.95
CA ARG A 214 -13.70 -2.26 -19.98
C ARG A 214 -13.85 -3.03 -21.27
N GLU A 215 -12.79 -3.69 -21.72
CA GLU A 215 -12.78 -4.56 -22.90
C GLU A 215 -13.84 -5.66 -22.77
N GLN A 216 -13.87 -6.40 -21.66
CA GLN A 216 -14.85 -7.48 -21.44
C GLN A 216 -16.30 -6.99 -21.43
N ARG A 217 -16.53 -5.79 -20.91
CA ARG A 217 -17.86 -5.18 -20.85
C ARG A 217 -18.32 -4.72 -22.23
N LEU A 218 -17.42 -4.10 -22.99
CA LEU A 218 -17.66 -3.73 -24.38
C LEU A 218 -17.91 -4.98 -25.24
N ASP A 219 -17.14 -6.05 -25.06
CA ASP A 219 -17.32 -7.33 -25.75
C ASP A 219 -18.69 -7.96 -25.47
N ARG A 220 -19.11 -7.98 -24.20
CA ARG A 220 -20.42 -8.52 -23.81
C ARG A 220 -21.55 -7.72 -24.43
N ALA A 221 -21.45 -6.39 -24.42
CA ALA A 221 -22.45 -5.52 -25.02
C ALA A 221 -22.46 -5.62 -26.55
N ALA A 222 -21.29 -5.79 -27.17
CA ALA A 222 -21.16 -5.97 -28.60
C ALA A 222 -21.81 -7.29 -29.03
N LYS A 223 -21.55 -8.39 -28.29
CA LYS A 223 -22.21 -9.67 -28.52
C LYS A 223 -23.73 -9.57 -28.35
N ALA A 224 -24.20 -8.94 -27.28
CA ALA A 224 -25.63 -8.80 -27.02
C ALA A 224 -26.37 -8.00 -28.10
N LYS A 225 -25.74 -6.97 -28.67
CA LYS A 225 -26.36 -6.11 -29.69
C LYS A 225 -26.21 -6.65 -31.11
N PHE A 226 -25.03 -7.13 -31.48
CA PHE A 226 -24.66 -7.41 -32.86
C PHE A 226 -24.57 -8.90 -33.21
N ALA A 227 -24.70 -9.79 -32.22
CA ALA A 227 -24.64 -11.24 -32.41
C ALA A 227 -25.55 -12.02 -31.42
N PRO A 228 -26.88 -11.78 -31.43
CA PRO A 228 -27.81 -12.46 -30.53
C PRO A 228 -28.08 -13.93 -30.90
N GLY A 229 -27.75 -14.37 -32.12
CA GLY A 229 -27.98 -15.75 -32.59
C GLY A 229 -26.92 -16.77 -32.17
N GLU A 230 -27.27 -18.07 -32.18
CA GLU A 230 -26.37 -19.16 -31.74
C GLU A 230 -25.08 -19.34 -32.57
N ASN A 231 -25.05 -18.83 -33.82
CA ASN A 231 -23.90 -18.91 -34.73
C ASN A 231 -23.40 -17.53 -35.17
N GLU A 232 -23.64 -16.51 -34.34
CA GLU A 232 -23.19 -15.15 -34.58
C GLU A 232 -22.10 -14.78 -33.57
N TYR A 233 -21.04 -14.15 -34.05
CA TYR A 233 -19.99 -13.60 -33.21
C TYR A 233 -19.80 -12.12 -33.50
N ALA A 234 -19.63 -11.36 -32.42
CA ALA A 234 -19.20 -9.98 -32.43
C ALA A 234 -18.19 -9.80 -31.28
N TRP A 235 -17.06 -9.16 -31.58
CA TRP A 235 -16.02 -8.86 -30.59
C TRP A 235 -15.41 -7.50 -30.90
N VAL A 236 -14.78 -6.90 -29.89
CA VAL A 236 -14.17 -5.57 -29.95
C VAL A 236 -12.71 -5.72 -30.30
N ALA A 237 -12.32 -5.20 -31.47
CA ALA A 237 -10.95 -5.25 -31.96
C ALA A 237 -10.07 -4.13 -31.39
N ASP A 238 -10.67 -2.98 -31.08
CA ASP A 238 -10.02 -1.84 -30.44
C ASP A 238 -11.10 -0.88 -29.89
N PHE A 239 -10.76 -0.03 -28.91
CA PHE A 239 -11.69 0.96 -28.38
C PHE A 239 -10.99 2.18 -27.76
N THR A 240 -11.69 3.31 -27.83
CA THR A 240 -11.35 4.57 -27.17
C THR A 240 -12.34 4.86 -26.05
N ASP A 241 -12.29 6.07 -25.52
CA ASP A 241 -13.19 6.49 -24.46
C ASP A 241 -14.67 6.58 -24.88
N SER A 242 -14.93 6.70 -26.17
CA SER A 242 -16.28 6.93 -26.71
C SER A 242 -16.61 6.11 -27.96
N GLN A 243 -15.66 5.34 -28.49
CA GLN A 243 -15.84 4.55 -29.71
C GLN A 243 -15.25 3.15 -29.56
N ALA A 244 -15.86 2.15 -30.19
CA ALA A 244 -15.32 0.80 -30.27
C ALA A 244 -15.39 0.26 -31.70
N VAL A 245 -14.36 -0.44 -32.12
CA VAL A 245 -14.30 -1.16 -33.39
C VAL A 245 -14.84 -2.56 -33.18
N ILE A 246 -15.96 -2.89 -33.82
CA ILE A 246 -16.64 -4.16 -33.65
C ILE A 246 -16.48 -4.98 -34.93
N VAL A 247 -16.00 -6.21 -34.76
CA VAL A 247 -15.83 -7.18 -35.86
C VAL A 247 -16.93 -8.23 -35.77
N ARG A 248 -17.67 -8.43 -36.87
CA ARG A 248 -18.77 -9.41 -36.95
C ARG A 248 -18.44 -10.61 -37.84
N ASN A 249 -19.41 -11.52 -37.95
CA ASN A 249 -19.44 -12.59 -38.95
C ASN A 249 -18.97 -12.10 -40.33
N GLY A 250 -17.98 -12.79 -40.92
CA GLY A 250 -17.41 -12.43 -42.21
C GLY A 250 -16.25 -11.41 -42.17
N GLY A 251 -15.83 -10.96 -40.98
CA GLY A 251 -14.61 -10.16 -40.81
C GLY A 251 -14.75 -8.66 -41.10
N GLY A 252 -15.97 -8.19 -41.37
CA GLY A 252 -16.26 -6.75 -41.50
C GLY A 252 -16.07 -6.05 -40.15
N ALA A 253 -15.30 -4.97 -40.15
CA ALA A 253 -15.04 -4.12 -38.99
C ALA A 253 -15.77 -2.79 -39.16
N GLU A 254 -16.55 -2.40 -38.16
CA GLU A 254 -17.26 -1.12 -38.13
C GLU A 254 -17.02 -0.43 -36.79
N VAL A 255 -16.77 0.88 -36.80
CA VAL A 255 -16.64 1.70 -35.59
C VAL A 255 -18.00 2.22 -35.14
N PHE A 256 -18.31 2.07 -33.86
CA PHE A 256 -19.53 2.54 -33.23
C PHE A 256 -19.19 3.51 -32.11
N GLY A 257 -19.95 4.60 -32.01
CA GLY A 257 -20.01 5.37 -30.77
C GLY A 257 -20.68 4.55 -29.67
N TYR A 258 -20.27 4.75 -28.42
CA TYR A 258 -20.93 4.13 -27.28
C TYR A 258 -20.99 5.06 -26.08
N LYS A 259 -22.00 4.84 -25.23
CA LYS A 259 -22.15 5.50 -23.93
C LYS A 259 -22.10 4.47 -22.83
N SER A 260 -21.53 4.87 -21.69
CA SER A 260 -21.45 4.07 -20.47
C SER A 260 -22.21 4.79 -19.37
N ASP A 261 -23.42 4.33 -19.03
CA ASP A 261 -24.23 4.87 -17.94
C ASP A 261 -24.37 3.82 -16.84
N GLY A 262 -23.90 4.12 -15.63
CA GLY A 262 -23.93 3.18 -14.49
C GLY A 262 -23.26 1.83 -14.75
N GLY A 263 -22.34 1.73 -15.72
CA GLY A 263 -21.71 0.46 -16.14
C GLY A 263 -22.45 -0.27 -17.28
N ALA A 264 -23.63 0.16 -17.69
CA ALA A 264 -24.28 -0.35 -18.90
C ALA A 264 -23.69 0.31 -20.16
N ILE A 265 -23.26 -0.50 -21.13
CA ILE A 265 -22.80 -0.02 -22.44
C ILE A 265 -23.96 -0.03 -23.43
N THR A 266 -24.18 1.11 -24.08
CA THR A 266 -25.10 1.25 -25.20
C THR A 266 -24.34 1.75 -26.41
N PHE A 267 -24.26 0.93 -27.46
CA PHE A 267 -23.71 1.34 -28.76
C PHE A 267 -24.75 2.12 -29.56
N ASP A 268 -24.29 3.01 -30.43
CA ASP A 268 -25.13 3.67 -31.43
C ASP A 268 -25.67 2.65 -32.46
N ASP A 269 -26.75 3.00 -33.15
CA ASP A 269 -27.42 2.08 -34.09
C ASP A 269 -26.74 2.02 -35.47
N THR A 270 -25.92 3.02 -35.80
CA THR A 270 -25.20 3.13 -37.05
C THR A 270 -23.70 3.16 -36.80
N GLY A 271 -22.95 2.30 -37.48
CA GLY A 271 -21.49 2.28 -37.46
C GLY A 271 -20.91 2.68 -38.80
N THR A 272 -19.61 2.98 -38.81
CA THR A 272 -18.87 3.32 -40.02
C THR A 272 -17.87 2.21 -40.34
N ALA A 273 -17.84 1.72 -41.57
CA ALA A 273 -16.89 0.70 -42.00
C ALA A 273 -15.44 1.19 -41.89
N VAL A 274 -14.57 0.35 -41.33
CA VAL A 274 -13.14 0.63 -41.15
C VAL A 274 -12.29 -0.47 -41.78
N ALA A 275 -11.19 -0.08 -42.41
CA ALA A 275 -10.21 -1.00 -42.99
C ALA A 275 -9.00 -1.15 -42.05
N ARG A 276 -8.60 -2.39 -41.78
CA ARG A 276 -7.43 -2.69 -40.95
C ARG A 276 -6.16 -2.65 -41.80
N GLN A 277 -5.16 -1.87 -41.39
CA GLN A 277 -3.83 -1.85 -41.97
C GLN A 277 -2.82 -2.37 -40.93
N GLU A 278 -2.21 -3.52 -41.18
CA GLU A 278 -1.15 -4.09 -40.33
C GLU A 278 0.23 -3.82 -40.95
N SER A 279 1.20 -3.46 -40.12
CA SER A 279 2.62 -3.36 -40.54
C SER A 279 3.50 -4.10 -39.54
N TRP A 280 4.41 -4.93 -40.05
CA TRP A 280 5.30 -5.77 -39.27
C TRP A 280 6.74 -5.32 -39.48
N VAL A 281 7.50 -5.15 -38.39
CA VAL A 281 8.94 -4.86 -38.45
C VAL A 281 9.69 -5.89 -37.60
N ALA A 282 10.65 -6.60 -38.20
CA ALA A 282 11.48 -7.55 -37.47
C ALA A 282 12.52 -6.82 -36.62
N ILE A 283 12.47 -6.99 -35.30
CA ILE A 283 13.44 -6.42 -34.36
C ILE A 283 14.55 -7.44 -34.13
N VAL A 284 15.73 -7.21 -34.70
CA VAL A 284 16.95 -7.98 -34.39
C VAL A 284 17.69 -7.30 -33.22
N ALA A 285 18.17 -8.14 -32.30
CA ALA A 285 18.70 -7.77 -30.99
C ALA A 285 20.00 -6.93 -30.98
N ASN A 286 20.11 -6.10 -29.93
CA ASN A 286 21.30 -5.45 -29.35
C ASN A 286 22.03 -4.36 -30.16
N LYS A 287 21.65 -3.09 -29.93
CA LYS A 287 22.46 -2.02 -29.32
C LYS A 287 21.71 -0.67 -29.38
N PHE A 288 22.04 0.23 -28.45
CA PHE A 288 21.32 1.44 -28.08
C PHE A 288 20.93 2.42 -29.21
N LYS A 289 19.75 3.03 -29.00
CA LYS A 289 19.17 4.28 -29.53
C LYS A 289 20.05 5.13 -30.47
N SER A 290 19.52 5.34 -31.67
CA SER A 290 19.18 6.65 -32.26
C SER A 290 19.28 6.55 -33.78
N LEU A 291 18.50 7.38 -34.47
CA LEU A 291 18.46 7.55 -35.92
C LEU A 291 17.62 6.46 -36.60
N PHE A 292 16.49 6.84 -37.19
CA PHE A 292 16.22 6.65 -38.61
C PHE A 292 14.80 7.17 -38.91
N THR A 293 14.72 8.42 -39.37
CA THR A 293 13.94 8.69 -40.58
C THR A 293 14.95 8.68 -41.72
N PRO A 294 14.68 7.95 -42.81
CA PRO A 294 14.42 8.69 -44.03
C PRO A 294 13.35 8.05 -44.92
N GLN A 295 12.73 8.96 -45.65
CA GLN A 295 11.71 8.80 -46.68
C GLN A 295 12.27 8.18 -47.98
N GLU A 296 11.32 7.78 -48.83
CA GLU A 296 11.34 7.61 -50.30
C GLU A 296 11.39 6.19 -50.90
N GLN A 297 10.34 5.94 -51.71
CA GLN A 297 10.04 4.73 -52.51
C GLN A 297 10.99 4.57 -53.71
N PRO A 298 10.91 3.43 -54.43
CA PRO A 298 10.29 3.55 -55.77
C PRO A 298 9.40 2.37 -56.23
N ALA A 299 8.22 2.76 -56.75
CA ALA A 299 7.45 2.33 -57.93
C ALA A 299 7.34 0.84 -58.35
N THR A 300 6.11 0.34 -58.59
CA THR A 300 5.42 0.40 -59.90
C THR A 300 4.11 -0.44 -59.93
N ASN A 301 3.06 0.14 -60.54
CA ASN A 301 1.97 -0.48 -61.32
C ASN A 301 0.86 -1.28 -60.59
N HIS A 302 -0.44 -0.95 -60.63
CA HIS A 302 -1.24 -0.17 -61.58
C HIS A 302 -2.57 0.40 -60.97
N LYS A 303 -2.80 1.72 -61.20
CA LYS A 303 -4.06 2.49 -61.51
C LYS A 303 -5.28 2.31 -60.58
N THR A 304 -5.83 3.26 -59.82
CA THR A 304 -6.13 4.73 -59.86
C THR A 304 -7.30 5.18 -60.74
N GLU A 305 -8.29 5.86 -60.11
CA GLU A 305 -8.96 7.14 -60.45
C GLU A 305 -9.97 7.45 -59.31
N GLY A 306 -10.08 8.59 -58.60
CA GLY A 306 -9.49 9.95 -58.57
C GLY A 306 -10.19 10.71 -57.40
N ASP A 307 -10.03 11.99 -57.08
CA ASP A 307 -8.95 12.98 -57.16
C ASP A 307 -9.36 14.15 -56.23
N MET A 308 -8.47 14.65 -55.36
CA MET A 308 -8.47 16.06 -54.86
C MET A 308 -7.24 16.32 -53.96
N PRO A 309 -6.27 17.18 -54.34
CA PRO A 309 -5.14 17.55 -53.49
C PRO A 309 -5.30 18.93 -52.85
N LEU A 310 -4.96 19.06 -51.55
CA LEU A 310 -4.59 20.33 -50.91
C LEU A 310 -3.24 20.83 -51.47
N THR A 311 -3.05 22.14 -51.56
CA THR A 311 -1.85 22.74 -52.17
C THR A 311 -0.66 22.75 -51.21
N LYS A 312 0.55 22.75 -51.79
CA LYS A 312 1.82 22.65 -51.05
C LYS A 312 2.02 23.77 -50.02
N GLU A 313 1.44 24.94 -50.23
CA GLU A 313 1.57 26.06 -49.28
C GLU A 313 0.84 25.79 -47.94
N GLU A 314 -0.28 25.06 -47.94
CA GLU A 314 -1.05 24.76 -46.71
C GLU A 314 -0.34 23.71 -45.83
N LEU A 315 0.38 22.78 -46.45
CA LEU A 315 1.20 21.76 -45.76
C LEU A 315 2.43 22.36 -45.05
N GLU A 316 3.06 23.37 -45.65
CA GLU A 316 4.21 24.06 -45.03
C GLU A 316 3.80 24.91 -43.82
N GLN A 317 2.67 25.63 -43.90
CA GLN A 317 2.15 26.42 -42.75
C GLN A 317 1.69 25.54 -41.58
N LEU A 318 1.08 24.39 -41.85
CA LEU A 318 0.70 23.42 -40.80
C LEU A 318 1.94 22.77 -40.16
N GLY A 319 2.96 22.44 -40.95
CA GLY A 319 4.20 21.85 -40.47
C GLY A 319 4.98 22.75 -39.50
N SER A 320 5.03 24.05 -39.76
CA SER A 320 5.75 25.00 -38.89
C SER A 320 5.00 25.26 -37.58
N MET A 321 3.68 25.47 -37.61
CA MET A 321 2.88 25.73 -36.40
C MET A 321 2.85 24.52 -35.45
N VAL A 322 2.76 23.30 -35.98
CA VAL A 322 2.73 22.08 -35.15
C VAL A 322 4.10 21.83 -34.51
N SER A 323 5.19 22.06 -35.23
CA SER A 323 6.55 21.86 -34.71
C SER A 323 6.88 22.83 -33.57
N GLU A 324 6.48 24.10 -33.71
CA GLU A 324 6.73 25.15 -32.72
C GLU A 324 5.86 24.98 -31.47
N ALA A 325 4.60 24.54 -31.63
CA ALA A 325 3.68 24.24 -30.52
C ALA A 325 4.10 23.01 -29.71
N VAL A 326 4.58 21.96 -30.38
CA VAL A 326 5.06 20.72 -29.72
C VAL A 326 6.37 20.99 -28.98
N ALA A 327 7.30 21.75 -29.55
CA ALA A 327 8.54 22.11 -28.88
C ALA A 327 8.28 22.94 -27.61
N THR A 328 7.41 23.95 -27.69
CA THR A 328 7.12 24.86 -26.56
C THR A 328 6.40 24.16 -25.40
N ASN A 329 5.45 23.26 -25.68
CA ASN A 329 4.72 22.53 -24.65
C ASN A 329 5.55 21.40 -24.02
N THR A 330 6.40 20.76 -24.81
CA THR A 330 7.31 19.71 -24.32
C THR A 330 8.39 20.31 -23.41
N GLU A 331 8.94 21.48 -23.77
CA GLU A 331 9.95 22.17 -22.98
C GLU A 331 9.36 22.71 -21.65
N LYS A 332 8.15 23.29 -21.66
CA LYS A 332 7.46 23.73 -20.43
C LYS A 332 7.10 22.59 -19.48
N ALA A 333 6.78 21.40 -20.00
CA ALA A 333 6.38 20.26 -19.19
C ALA A 333 7.58 19.48 -18.62
N ILE A 334 8.65 19.31 -19.40
CA ILE A 334 9.78 18.44 -19.03
C ILE A 334 10.86 19.16 -18.23
N LYS A 335 11.07 20.45 -18.46
CA LYS A 335 12.11 21.25 -17.77
C LYS A 335 11.95 21.27 -16.23
N PRO A 336 10.75 21.53 -15.65
CA PRO A 336 10.60 21.51 -14.19
C PRO A 336 10.71 20.11 -13.57
N LEU A 337 10.48 19.04 -14.34
CA LEU A 337 10.71 17.66 -13.89
C LEU A 337 12.20 17.32 -13.88
N THR A 338 12.92 17.75 -14.92
CA THR A 338 14.37 17.55 -15.04
C THR A 338 15.12 18.27 -13.92
N GLU A 339 14.78 19.54 -13.66
CA GLU A 339 15.37 20.32 -12.56
C GLU A 339 15.10 19.72 -11.17
N LYS A 340 13.92 19.12 -10.95
CA LYS A 340 13.59 18.42 -9.70
C LYS A 340 14.34 17.10 -9.53
N VAL A 341 14.55 16.36 -10.61
CA VAL A 341 15.33 15.11 -10.60
C VAL A 341 16.79 15.41 -10.28
N ASP A 342 17.37 16.43 -10.90
CA ASP A 342 18.75 16.86 -10.63
C ASP A 342 18.92 17.33 -9.17
N ALA A 343 17.93 18.07 -8.64
CA ALA A 343 17.94 18.51 -7.24
C ALA A 343 17.81 17.36 -6.23
N LEU A 344 16.98 16.34 -6.53
CA LEU A 344 16.85 15.14 -5.70
C LEU A 344 18.13 14.30 -5.72
N GLN A 345 18.76 14.16 -6.88
CA GLN A 345 20.03 13.44 -7.02
C GLN A 345 21.16 14.14 -6.25
N ALA A 346 21.22 15.47 -6.31
CA ALA A 346 22.18 16.25 -5.53
C ALA A 346 21.97 16.11 -4.01
N ASN A 347 20.72 16.15 -3.55
CA ASN A 347 20.39 15.94 -2.12
C ASN A 347 20.75 14.53 -1.64
N GLN A 348 20.51 13.50 -2.45
CA GLN A 348 20.87 12.13 -2.10
C GLN A 348 22.39 11.96 -2.00
N GLN A 349 23.13 12.58 -2.91
CA GLN A 349 24.60 12.58 -2.88
C GLN A 349 25.13 13.31 -1.65
N GLN A 350 24.58 14.48 -1.31
CA GLN A 350 24.96 15.24 -0.13
C GLN A 350 24.63 14.50 1.18
N LEU A 351 23.49 13.79 1.23
CA LEU A 351 23.12 12.98 2.39
C LEU A 351 24.03 11.76 2.55
N ALA A 352 24.40 11.09 1.45
CA ALA A 352 25.34 9.98 1.46
C ALA A 352 26.75 10.43 1.91
N GLU A 353 27.20 11.60 1.45
CA GLU A 353 28.47 12.19 1.89
C GLU A 353 28.44 12.58 3.38
N THR A 354 27.32 13.12 3.87
CA THR A 354 27.13 13.47 5.29
C THR A 354 27.11 12.24 6.19
N LEU A 355 26.41 11.17 5.78
CA LEU A 355 26.38 9.90 6.52
C LEU A 355 27.78 9.25 6.57
N THR A 356 28.51 9.32 5.46
CA THR A 356 29.89 8.83 5.35
C THR A 356 30.86 9.66 6.21
N ALA A 357 30.63 10.98 6.32
CA ALA A 357 31.44 11.85 7.19
C ALA A 357 31.17 11.59 8.68
N ASN A 358 29.90 11.42 9.07
CA ASN A 358 29.51 11.14 10.45
C ASN A 358 30.03 9.79 10.94
N THR A 359 29.89 8.74 10.11
CA THR A 359 30.42 7.41 10.42
C THR A 359 31.95 7.42 10.55
N ARG A 360 32.67 8.14 9.68
CA ARG A 360 34.13 8.31 9.80
C ARG A 360 34.54 9.11 11.04
N ALA A 361 33.78 10.13 11.42
CA ALA A 361 34.04 10.91 12.63
C ALA A 361 33.82 10.08 13.90
N GLU A 362 32.76 9.28 13.95
CA GLU A 362 32.48 8.36 15.06
C GLU A 362 33.55 7.26 15.17
N GLU A 363 33.93 6.64 14.04
CA GLU A 363 34.98 5.63 14.02
C GLU A 363 36.34 6.21 14.47
N LYS A 364 36.65 7.45 14.09
CA LYS A 364 37.85 8.17 14.55
C LYS A 364 37.83 8.39 16.07
N ALA A 365 36.70 8.84 16.63
CA ALA A 365 36.55 9.04 18.07
C ALA A 365 36.68 7.70 18.86
N LYS A 366 36.11 6.61 18.33
CA LYS A 366 36.27 5.26 18.89
C LYS A 366 37.74 4.82 18.87
N ARG A 367 38.47 5.03 17.76
CA ARG A 367 39.91 4.72 17.68
C ARG A 367 40.75 5.54 18.65
N GLU A 368 40.49 6.84 18.78
CA GLU A 368 41.22 7.70 19.71
C GLU A 368 41.02 7.27 21.17
N ALA A 369 39.82 6.83 21.55
CA ALA A 369 39.55 6.30 22.88
C ALA A 369 40.24 4.95 23.14
N VAL A 370 40.20 4.03 22.16
CA VAL A 370 40.91 2.75 22.26
C VAL A 370 42.42 2.95 22.31
N ALA A 371 42.97 3.92 21.56
CA ALA A 371 44.39 4.24 21.56
C ALA A 371 44.89 4.71 22.93
N LYS A 372 44.06 5.48 23.66
CA LYS A 372 44.41 5.98 25.00
C LYS A 372 44.57 4.87 26.05
N VAL A 373 43.84 3.77 25.91
CA VAL A 373 43.84 2.67 26.89
C VAL A 373 44.73 1.50 26.46
N HIS A 374 44.73 1.17 25.17
CA HIS A 374 45.40 -0.02 24.62
C HIS A 374 46.57 0.28 23.68
N GLY A 375 46.90 1.56 23.47
CA GLY A 375 48.00 2.00 22.62
C GLY A 375 47.64 2.10 21.13
N GLU A 376 48.39 2.94 20.41
CA GLU A 376 48.10 3.27 19.00
C GLU A 376 48.18 2.06 18.06
N ILE A 377 49.06 1.10 18.33
CA ILE A 377 49.22 -0.10 17.49
C ILE A 377 47.94 -0.95 17.51
N VAL A 378 47.32 -1.10 18.69
CA VAL A 378 46.08 -1.88 18.85
C VAL A 378 44.90 -1.12 18.24
N ALA A 379 44.81 0.19 18.46
CA ALA A 379 43.72 0.99 17.90
C ALA A 379 43.74 1.07 16.36
N ASN A 380 44.94 1.13 15.76
CA ASN A 380 45.08 1.17 14.31
C ASN A 380 44.93 -0.20 13.63
N ALA A 381 45.03 -1.30 14.38
CA ALA A 381 44.80 -2.65 13.89
C ALA A 381 43.30 -3.04 13.88
N LEU A 382 42.44 -2.27 14.55
CA LEU A 382 41.01 -2.54 14.71
C LEU A 382 40.16 -1.65 13.80
N SER A 383 39.12 -2.24 13.20
CA SER A 383 38.11 -1.54 12.38
C SER A 383 36.74 -2.20 12.52
N GLY A 384 35.68 -1.48 12.17
CA GLY A 384 34.31 -2.00 12.20
C GLY A 384 33.91 -2.59 13.55
N ASP A 385 33.27 -3.76 13.54
CA ASP A 385 32.73 -4.43 14.73
C ASP A 385 33.79 -4.75 15.79
N ALA A 386 35.03 -5.05 15.37
CA ALA A 386 36.14 -5.35 16.29
C ALA A 386 36.58 -4.09 17.06
N LEU A 387 36.57 -2.93 16.41
CA LEU A 387 36.83 -1.65 17.06
C LEU A 387 35.69 -1.29 18.03
N GLU A 388 34.44 -1.56 17.65
CA GLU A 388 33.29 -1.28 18.50
C GLU A 388 33.22 -2.17 19.74
N ALA A 389 33.52 -3.46 19.58
CA ALA A 389 33.63 -4.39 20.71
C ALA A 389 34.72 -3.92 21.70
N MET A 390 35.89 -3.55 21.18
CA MET A 390 36.99 -3.05 22.02
C MET A 390 36.63 -1.71 22.70
N TYR A 391 35.97 -0.80 21.98
CA TYR A 391 35.47 0.45 22.54
C TYR A 391 34.44 0.23 23.67
N LYS A 392 33.57 -0.79 23.56
CA LYS A 392 32.62 -1.16 24.63
C LYS A 392 33.31 -1.70 25.88
N THR A 393 34.51 -2.28 25.75
CA THR A 393 35.27 -2.79 26.91
C THR A 393 35.96 -1.68 27.71
N ILE A 394 36.08 -0.48 27.17
CA ILE A 394 36.77 0.66 27.81
C ILE A 394 35.83 1.73 28.38
N GLY A 395 34.51 1.62 28.16
CA GLY A 395 33.55 2.64 28.57
C GLY A 395 32.74 2.27 29.83
N ASP A 396 32.83 3.09 30.88
CA ASP A 396 31.67 3.37 31.73
C ASP A 396 30.73 4.32 30.97
N ALA A 397 29.42 4.16 31.17
CA ALA A 397 28.34 4.75 30.36
C ALA A 397 28.57 6.22 29.99
N ALA A 398 28.77 6.50 28.69
CA ALA A 398 28.76 7.85 28.16
C ALA A 398 27.33 8.26 27.77
N PRO A 399 26.93 9.52 28.02
CA PRO A 399 25.58 10.01 27.75
C PRO A 399 25.29 10.03 26.25
N LEU A 400 24.07 9.59 25.90
CA LEU A 400 23.51 9.74 24.56
C LEU A 400 23.53 11.21 24.13
N GLY A 401 23.81 11.41 22.84
CA GLY A 401 24.22 12.67 22.23
C GLY A 401 23.37 13.89 22.55
N THR A 402 24.05 15.03 22.53
CA THR A 402 23.52 16.39 22.64
C THR A 402 22.51 16.69 21.52
N ASN A 403 21.23 16.50 21.83
CA ASN A 403 20.17 17.41 21.41
C ASN A 403 19.08 17.36 22.48
N SER A 404 18.83 18.52 23.11
CA SER A 404 17.83 18.77 24.18
C SER A 404 18.31 18.66 25.63
N ALA A 405 19.36 19.40 26.01
CA ALA A 405 19.45 19.94 27.37
C ALA A 405 20.41 21.14 27.38
N GLN A 406 19.88 22.35 27.28
CA GLN A 406 20.57 23.49 27.87
C GLN A 406 20.77 23.17 29.35
N GLN A 407 22.02 23.17 29.82
CA GLN A 407 22.33 23.13 31.24
C GLN A 407 21.51 24.23 31.95
N GLN A 408 20.49 23.84 32.71
CA GLN A 408 20.04 24.69 33.80
C GLN A 408 21.22 24.80 34.77
N LYS A 409 21.60 26.05 35.08
CA LYS A 409 22.52 26.34 36.17
C LYS A 409 21.95 25.70 37.44
N GLU A 410 22.68 24.77 38.03
CA GLU A 410 22.43 24.35 39.41
C GLU A 410 22.69 25.56 40.32
N THR A 411 21.62 26.22 40.76
CA THR A 411 21.65 27.05 41.95
C THR A 411 21.42 26.11 43.13
N GLY A 412 22.48 25.79 43.85
CA GLY A 412 22.41 24.96 45.06
C GLY A 412 21.39 25.50 46.07
N ALA A 413 20.79 24.59 46.83
CA ALA A 413 19.79 24.93 47.85
C ALA A 413 20.36 25.96 48.86
N PRO A 414 19.59 26.99 49.24
CA PRO A 414 20.03 27.98 50.22
C PRO A 414 20.24 27.35 51.61
N ALA A 415 21.21 27.87 52.36
CA ALA A 415 21.59 27.34 53.66
C ALA A 415 20.46 27.51 54.69
N ALA A 416 20.16 26.45 55.45
CA ALA A 416 19.06 26.41 56.44
C ALA A 416 19.17 27.45 57.56
N SER A 417 20.35 28.04 57.78
CA SER A 417 20.59 29.09 58.78
C SER A 417 20.04 30.47 58.39
N GLU A 418 19.57 30.66 57.15
CA GLU A 418 19.01 31.95 56.70
C GLU A 418 17.49 32.08 56.92
N TYR A 419 16.78 30.99 57.25
CA TYR A 419 15.31 30.99 57.38
C TYR A 419 14.77 30.62 58.76
N PHE A 420 15.61 30.14 59.68
CA PHE A 420 15.19 29.87 61.06
C PHE A 420 16.05 30.70 62.03
N LYS A 421 15.51 31.86 62.42
CA LYS A 421 15.86 32.56 63.66
C LYS A 421 14.77 32.33 64.69
#